data_AF-A0A956EKG1-F1
#
_entry.id   AF-A0A956EKG1-F1
#
_cell.length_a   1.000
_cell.length_b   1.000
_cell.length_c   1.000
_cell.angle_alpha   90.00
_cell.angle_beta   90.00
_cell.angle_gamma   90.00
#
_symmetry.space_group_name_H-M   'P 1'
#
loop_
_entity.id
_entity.type
_entity.pdbx_description
1 polymer ?
#
loop_
_entity_poly.entity_id
_entity_poly.type
_entity_poly.pdbx_seq_one_letter_code
_entity_poly.pdbx_strand_id
1 'polypeptide(L)'
;GRLVEGPDADTRRSGHCLLWGRARDPHGREVVGTLRTPEGYSLTVDATIAATLRVLAGEVAPGYQTPSTAFSAGFVSTLPGCEMSLGT
;
A
#
# COMPACT_ATOMS: atom_id res chain seq x y z
N GLY A 1 30.64 -10.20 1.20
CA GLY A 1 29.29 -9.99 0.65
C GLY A 1 29.20 -8.61 0.05
N ARG A 2 28.47 -8.42 -1.05
CA ARG A 2 28.27 -7.08 -1.65
C ARG A 2 27.24 -6.32 -0.83
N LEU A 3 27.65 -5.21 -0.19
CA LEU A 3 26.72 -4.26 0.41
C LEU A 3 25.99 -3.55 -0.73
N VAL A 4 24.67 -3.65 -0.75
CA VAL A 4 23.83 -2.84 -1.62
C VAL A 4 23.49 -1.58 -0.84
N GLU A 5 23.91 -0.43 -1.34
CA GLU A 5 23.46 0.85 -0.81
C GLU A 5 22.00 1.06 -1.21
N GLY A 6 21.17 1.40 -0.24
CA GLY A 6 19.78 1.77 -0.49
C GLY A 6 19.70 3.10 -1.25
N PRO A 7 18.53 3.41 -1.84
CA PRO A 7 18.34 4.68 -2.55
C PRO A 7 18.62 5.87 -1.63
N ASP A 8 19.27 6.90 -2.16
CA ASP A 8 19.49 8.15 -1.44
C ASP A 8 18.18 8.94 -1.25
N ALA A 9 18.24 10.04 -0.52
CA ALA A 9 17.05 10.86 -0.23
C ALA A 9 16.41 11.42 -1.51
N ASP A 10 17.19 11.73 -2.54
CA ASP A 10 16.72 12.35 -3.78
C ASP A 10 15.97 11.34 -4.65
N THR A 11 16.51 10.13 -4.73
CA THR A 11 15.88 8.97 -5.36
C THR A 11 14.58 8.62 -4.67
N ARG A 12 14.53 8.65 -3.33
CA ARG A 12 13.29 8.42 -2.57
C ARG A 12 12.23 9.51 -2.80
N ARG A 13 12.63 10.78 -2.91
CA ARG A 13 11.70 11.89 -3.13
C ARG A 13 11.04 11.88 -4.52
N SER A 14 11.76 11.44 -5.54
CA SER A 14 11.29 11.46 -6.94
C SER A 14 10.71 10.11 -7.42
N GLY A 15 11.07 9.02 -6.74
CA GLY A 15 10.60 7.68 -7.05
C GLY A 15 9.12 7.45 -6.76
N HIS A 16 8.55 6.47 -7.46
CA HIS A 16 7.20 5.99 -7.23
C HIS A 16 7.13 4.50 -7.59
N CYS A 17 6.14 3.79 -7.04
CA CYS A 17 5.81 2.43 -7.47
C CYS A 17 4.49 2.43 -8.22
N LEU A 18 4.38 1.53 -9.20
CA LEU A 18 3.19 1.32 -10.01
C LEU A 18 2.77 -0.14 -9.90
N LEU A 19 1.51 -0.36 -9.58
CA LEU A 19 0.90 -1.68 -9.50
C LEU A 19 -0.28 -1.74 -10.46
N TRP A 20 -0.49 -2.92 -11.03
CA TRP A 20 -1.64 -3.26 -11.84
C TRP A 20 -2.16 -4.62 -11.39
N GLY A 21 -3.48 -4.76 -11.33
CA GLY A 21 -4.14 -6.01 -10.99
C GLY A 21 -5.39 -6.20 -11.83
N ARG A 22 -5.73 -7.46 -12.07
CA ARG A 22 -6.97 -7.84 -12.76
C ARG A 22 -7.55 -9.07 -12.11
N ALA A 23 -8.83 -9.02 -11.79
CA ALA A 23 -9.59 -10.14 -11.26
C ALA A 23 -10.71 -10.48 -12.23
N ARG A 24 -10.93 -11.77 -12.45
CA ARG A 24 -11.99 -12.28 -13.32
C ARG A 24 -12.72 -13.42 -12.63
N ASP A 25 -14.03 -13.48 -12.81
CA ASP A 25 -14.87 -14.58 -12.32
C ASP A 25 -15.20 -15.60 -13.42
N PRO A 26 -15.74 -16.78 -13.07
CA PRO A 26 -16.13 -17.80 -14.05
C PRO A 26 -17.23 -17.38 -15.03
N HIS A 27 -17.98 -16.32 -14.73
CA HIS A 27 -19.03 -15.76 -15.58
C HIS A 27 -18.51 -14.69 -16.55
N GLY A 28 -17.18 -14.46 -16.57
CA GLY A 28 -16.54 -13.52 -17.47
C GLY A 28 -16.58 -12.07 -17.00
N ARG A 29 -17.07 -11.78 -15.78
CA ARG A 29 -16.96 -10.44 -15.20
C ARG A 29 -15.51 -10.17 -14.85
N GLU A 30 -15.06 -8.95 -15.13
CA GLU A 30 -13.68 -8.52 -14.91
C GLU A 30 -13.66 -7.21 -14.14
N VAL A 31 -12.63 -7.02 -13.33
CA VAL A 31 -12.27 -5.75 -12.72
C VAL A 31 -10.78 -5.58 -12.91
N VAL A 32 -10.38 -4.39 -13.34
CA VAL A 32 -8.98 -3.99 -13.49
C VAL A 32 -8.70 -2.88 -12.49
N GLY A 33 -7.53 -2.92 -11.85
CA GLY A 33 -7.11 -1.89 -10.91
C GLY A 33 -5.68 -1.44 -11.17
N THR A 34 -5.42 -0.15 -10.97
CA THR A 34 -4.08 0.40 -10.90
C THR A 34 -3.87 1.12 -9.57
N LEU A 35 -2.64 1.12 -9.10
CA LEU A 35 -2.22 1.88 -7.93
C LEU A 35 -0.88 2.54 -8.22
N ARG A 36 -0.81 3.84 -8.00
CA ARG A 36 0.44 4.61 -7.91
C ARG A 36 0.69 4.95 -6.45
N THR A 37 1.93 4.78 -5.99
CA THR A 37 2.35 5.12 -4.63
C THR A 37 3.61 5.97 -4.65
N PRO A 38 3.99 6.59 -3.53
CA PRO A 38 5.36 7.05 -3.33
C PRO A 38 6.37 5.92 -3.50
N GLU A 39 7.65 6.26 -3.50
CA GLU A 39 8.74 5.28 -3.47
C GLU A 39 8.57 4.27 -2.31
N GLY A 40 8.98 3.03 -2.52
CA GLY A 40 8.72 1.91 -1.64
C GLY A 40 9.15 2.09 -0.18
N TYR A 41 10.31 2.68 0.10
CA TYR A 41 10.72 3.00 1.47
C TYR A 41 9.84 4.09 2.08
N SER A 42 9.53 5.14 1.32
CA SER A 42 8.65 6.22 1.79
C SER A 42 7.25 5.70 2.12
N LEU A 43 6.66 4.90 1.21
CA LEU A 43 5.39 4.22 1.44
C LEU A 43 5.42 3.32 2.69
N THR A 44 6.52 2.58 2.88
CA THR A 44 6.67 1.69 4.04
C THR A 44 6.66 2.47 5.36
N VAL A 45 7.34 3.61 5.41
CA VAL A 45 7.35 4.50 6.58
C VAL A 45 5.93 5.00 6.88
N ASP A 46 5.24 5.55 5.88
CA ASP A 46 3.91 6.12 6.05
C ASP A 46 2.88 5.04 6.46
N ALA A 47 2.91 3.88 5.82
CA ALA A 47 2.03 2.75 6.15
C ALA A 47 2.27 2.26 7.59
N THR A 48 3.54 2.17 8.02
CA THR A 48 3.90 1.71 9.36
C THR A 48 3.42 2.68 10.44
N ILE A 49 3.64 3.98 10.24
CA ILE A 49 3.18 5.02 11.17
C ILE A 49 1.65 5.00 11.25
N ALA A 50 0.98 5.00 10.08
CA ALA A 50 -0.48 4.98 9.99
C ALA A 50 -1.10 3.74 10.66
N ALA A 51 -0.51 2.56 10.50
CA ALA A 51 -0.96 1.34 11.17
C ALA A 51 -0.73 1.40 12.68
N THR A 52 0.45 1.86 13.11
CA THR A 52 0.82 1.96 14.53
C THR A 52 -0.13 2.89 15.27
N LEU A 53 -0.45 4.06 14.71
CA LEU A 53 -1.36 5.02 15.33
C LEU A 53 -2.77 4.43 15.54
N ARG A 54 -3.30 3.68 14.57
CA ARG A 54 -4.62 3.03 14.69
C ARG A 54 -4.62 1.91 15.74
N VAL A 55 -3.53 1.14 15.81
CA VAL A 55 -3.35 0.13 16.87
C VAL A 55 -3.34 0.79 18.25
N LEU A 56 -2.57 1.87 18.42
CA LEU A 56 -2.51 2.62 19.68
C LEU A 56 -3.84 3.29 20.05
N ALA A 57 -4.66 3.65 19.06
CA ALA A 57 -6.00 4.18 19.24
C ALA A 57 -7.05 3.10 19.61
N GLY A 58 -6.68 1.81 19.61
CA GLY A 58 -7.60 0.71 19.91
C GLY A 58 -8.57 0.39 18.77
N GLU A 59 -8.28 0.82 17.56
CA GLU A 59 -9.15 0.63 16.38
C GLU A 59 -9.04 -0.77 15.77
N VAL A 60 -8.13 -1.61 16.28
CA VAL A 60 -7.83 -2.94 15.72
C VAL A 60 -8.07 -4.02 16.77
N ALA A 61 -8.72 -5.11 16.36
CA ALA A 61 -8.93 -6.25 17.24
C ALA A 61 -7.60 -6.97 17.56
N PRO A 62 -7.41 -7.48 18.80
CA PRO A 62 -6.20 -8.21 19.19
C PRO A 62 -5.92 -9.44 18.30
N GLY A 63 -4.62 -9.73 18.12
CA GLY A 63 -4.15 -10.89 17.34
C GLY A 63 -3.38 -10.50 16.08
N TYR A 64 -2.99 -11.52 15.31
CA TYR A 64 -2.32 -11.29 14.02
C TYR A 64 -3.34 -10.87 12.97
N GLN A 65 -3.04 -9.77 12.27
CA GLN A 65 -3.89 -9.22 11.23
C GLN A 65 -3.05 -8.81 10.02
N THR A 66 -3.62 -8.95 8.82
CA THR A 66 -3.09 -8.29 7.63
C THR A 66 -3.68 -6.87 7.55
N PRO A 67 -3.08 -5.95 6.78
CA PRO A 67 -3.65 -4.62 6.61
C PRO A 67 -5.11 -4.63 6.12
N SER A 68 -5.46 -5.57 5.24
CA SER A 68 -6.83 -5.69 4.72
C SER A 68 -7.85 -6.13 5.77
N THR A 69 -7.45 -6.95 6.75
CA THR A 69 -8.35 -7.36 7.84
C THR A 69 -8.42 -6.31 8.95
N ALA A 70 -7.30 -5.62 9.23
CA ALA A 70 -7.23 -4.62 10.30
C ALA A 70 -7.85 -3.27 9.92
N PHE A 71 -7.70 -2.85 8.65
CA PHE A 71 -7.98 -1.48 8.22
C PHE A 71 -8.86 -1.39 6.97
N SER A 72 -9.45 -2.51 6.55
CA SER A 72 -10.15 -2.72 5.27
C SER A 72 -9.24 -2.78 4.03
N ALA A 73 -9.81 -3.26 2.92
CA ALA A 73 -9.14 -3.26 1.61
C ALA A 73 -8.77 -1.85 1.10
N GLY A 74 -9.40 -0.79 1.62
CA GLY A 74 -9.16 0.59 1.23
C GLY A 74 -7.99 1.28 1.95
N PHE A 75 -7.29 0.59 2.85
CA PHE A 75 -6.23 1.20 3.68
C PHE A 75 -5.18 1.96 2.87
N VAL A 76 -4.69 1.38 1.78
CA VAL A 76 -3.64 1.97 0.94
C VAL A 76 -4.07 3.31 0.33
N SER A 77 -5.35 3.48 0.01
CA SER A 77 -5.91 4.72 -0.54
C SER A 77 -6.01 5.84 0.49
N THR A 78 -5.83 5.54 1.79
CA THR A 78 -5.78 6.55 2.85
C THR A 78 -4.38 7.10 3.09
N LEU A 79 -3.35 6.48 2.50
CA LEU A 79 -1.97 6.87 2.71
C LEU A 79 -1.59 8.06 1.80
N PRO A 80 -0.71 8.96 2.26
CA PRO A 80 -0.27 10.11 1.46
C PRO A 80 0.33 9.70 0.12
N GLY A 81 -0.08 10.38 -0.96
CA GLY A 81 0.45 10.15 -2.30
C GLY A 81 0.07 8.82 -2.95
N CYS A 82 -0.84 8.05 -2.35
CA CYS A 82 -1.39 6.84 -2.96
C CYS A 82 -2.64 7.16 -3.80
N GLU A 83 -2.62 6.75 -5.06
CA GLU A 83 -3.70 6.98 -6.02
C GLU A 83 -4.13 5.64 -6.61
N MET A 84 -5.33 5.18 -6.25
CA MET A 84 -5.92 3.93 -6.76
C MET A 84 -7.03 4.23 -7.75
N SER A 85 -7.06 3.49 -8.86
CA SER A 85 -8.15 3.51 -9.84
C SER A 85 -8.66 2.10 -10.08
N LEU A 86 -9.98 1.94 -10.18
CA LEU A 86 -10.65 0.68 -10.52
C LEU A 86 -11.51 0.90 -11.76
N GLY A 87 -11.28 0.07 -12.78
CA GLY A 87 -12.06 -0.02 -14.01
C GLY A 87 -12.85 -1.33 -14.08
N THR A 88 -13.88 -1.33 -14.93
CA THR A 88 -14.66 -2.51 -15.31
C THR A 88 -14.22 -3.02 -16.68
#